data_AF-A0A932PT68-F1
#
_entry.id   AF-A0A932PT68-F1
#
_cell.length_a   1.000
_cell.length_b   1.000
_cell.length_c   1.000
_cell.angle_alpha   90.00
_cell.angle_beta   90.00
_cell.angle_gamma   90.00
#
_symmetry.space_group_name_H-M   'P 1'
#
loop_
_entity.id
_entity.type
_entity.pdbx_description
1 polymer ?
#
loop_
_entity_poly.entity_id
_entity_poly.type
_entity_poly.pdbx_seq_one_letter_code
_entity_poly.pdbx_strand_id
1 'polypeptide(L)'
;MNFLKNTTPWVAASVFAVASLFGQDKTSDKKKEARSFEQGQDILKAQMSPNYTAPATTQVRGAWDFFVTGSFIYWQPTEDNLEYAVTNKNYQGTIALNSTAGNGALTSGITGNWVKQDFQFQPGFKVGLGMNSEHDDWDVFAEYTWLRDRSHSTTNGPITGDLVATRGFAVNSSGTAVANVYQTATQTFNCNFDLLNFEMGRSCYLGRALTVRPAVGVRGTLIRQKLHTVYVNNNIVINSAVPGKATYQGWNHSWSVGPRFSFNTNWLMGG
;
A
#
# COMPACT_ATOMS: atom_id res chain seq x y z
N MET A 1 -29.47 4.41 10.80
CA MET A 1 -28.79 5.70 10.59
C MET A 1 -27.62 5.43 9.65
N ASN A 2 -27.75 5.84 8.38
CA ASN A 2 -26.86 5.47 7.29
C ASN A 2 -25.58 6.31 7.33
N PHE A 3 -24.43 5.68 7.57
CA PHE A 3 -23.11 6.29 7.43
C PHE A 3 -22.27 5.50 6.42
N LEU A 4 -22.50 5.77 5.14
CA LEU A 4 -21.52 5.56 4.08
C LEU A 4 -21.54 6.82 3.21
N LYS A 5 -20.63 7.76 3.50
CA LYS A 5 -20.34 8.89 2.61
C LYS A 5 -18.82 9.03 2.48
N ASN A 6 -18.41 8.97 1.21
CA ASN A 6 -17.16 9.47 0.64
C ASN A 6 -15.86 8.80 1.09
N THR A 7 -15.60 7.62 0.54
CA THR A 7 -14.23 7.16 0.27
C THR A 7 -13.74 7.80 -1.03
N THR A 8 -12.82 8.76 -0.90
CA THR A 8 -12.06 9.29 -2.03
C THR A 8 -11.11 8.18 -2.52
N PRO A 9 -11.09 7.82 -3.81
CA PRO A 9 -10.09 6.89 -4.31
C PRO A 9 -8.72 7.59 -4.32
N TRP A 10 -7.78 7.11 -3.50
CA TRP A 10 -6.42 7.62 -3.48
C TRP A 10 -5.58 6.89 -4.55
N VAL A 11 -4.97 7.67 -5.43
CA VAL A 11 -4.01 7.20 -6.44
C VAL A 11 -2.61 7.39 -5.86
N ALA A 12 -1.91 6.28 -5.59
CA ALA A 12 -0.48 6.32 -5.30
C ALA A 12 0.28 6.51 -6.62
N ALA A 13 0.91 7.67 -6.81
CA ALA A 13 1.83 7.92 -7.91
C ALA A 13 3.25 7.55 -7.47
N SER A 14 3.83 6.52 -8.07
CA SER A 14 5.23 6.12 -7.86
C SER A 14 6.00 6.26 -9.17
N VAL A 15 7.06 7.07 -9.15
CA VAL A 15 8.02 7.22 -10.26
C VAL A 15 9.07 6.11 -10.10
N PHE A 16 9.25 5.27 -11.13
CA PHE A 16 10.24 4.19 -11.14
C PHE A 16 11.36 4.49 -12.15
N ALA A 17 12.61 4.38 -11.69
CA ALA A 17 13.77 4.18 -12.56
C ALA A 17 14.10 2.68 -12.54
N VAL A 18 14.05 2.02 -13.70
CA VAL A 18 14.37 0.60 -13.86
C VAL A 18 15.66 0.52 -14.69
N ALA A 19 16.66 -0.19 -14.17
CA ALA A 19 17.84 -0.58 -14.92
C ALA A 19 17.79 -2.11 -15.11
N SER A 20 17.79 -2.57 -16.37
CA SER A 20 17.92 -3.97 -16.73
C SER A 20 19.35 -4.26 -17.20
N LEU A 21 19.93 -5.38 -16.76
CA LEU A 21 21.18 -5.93 -17.28
C LEU A 21 20.85 -7.17 -18.13
N PHE A 22 21.34 -7.20 -19.36
CA PHE A 22 21.23 -8.35 -20.26
C PHE A 22 22.60 -9.03 -20.39
N GLY A 23 22.65 -10.35 -20.17
CA GLY A 23 23.82 -11.17 -20.47
C GLY A 23 23.66 -11.85 -21.83
N GLN A 24 24.60 -11.65 -22.75
CA GLN A 24 24.64 -12.38 -24.03
C GLN A 24 25.64 -13.52 -23.95
N ASP A 25 25.20 -14.73 -24.30
CA ASP A 25 26.08 -15.84 -24.65
C ASP A 25 26.19 -15.94 -26.18
N LYS A 26 27.40 -16.19 -26.68
CA LYS A 26 27.73 -16.20 -28.11
C LYS A 26 27.99 -17.63 -28.57
N THR A 27 27.00 -18.27 -29.15
CA THR A 27 27.21 -19.46 -29.99
C THR A 27 26.49 -19.30 -31.32
N SER A 28 27.27 -19.41 -32.39
CA SER A 28 26.88 -19.16 -33.77
C SER A 28 26.85 -20.48 -34.53
N ASP A 29 25.67 -20.92 -34.94
CA ASP A 29 25.52 -21.97 -35.97
C ASP A 29 24.68 -21.46 -37.14
N LYS A 30 25.24 -21.54 -38.34
CA LYS A 30 24.63 -21.06 -39.59
C LYS A 30 23.81 -22.18 -40.24
N LYS A 31 22.49 -22.12 -40.12
CA LYS A 31 21.56 -22.76 -41.06
C LYS A 31 20.85 -21.70 -41.89
N LYS A 32 20.79 -21.91 -43.22
CA LYS A 32 20.08 -21.05 -44.17
C LYS A 32 18.57 -21.28 -44.01
N GLU A 33 17.87 -20.23 -43.62
CA GLU A 33 16.42 -20.25 -43.49
C GLU A 33 15.74 -19.42 -44.57
N ALA A 34 14.49 -19.78 -44.83
CA ALA A 34 13.55 -18.98 -45.61
C ALA A 34 13.58 -17.54 -45.07
N ARG A 35 13.55 -16.55 -45.97
CA ARG A 35 13.66 -15.11 -45.63
C ARG A 35 12.64 -14.74 -44.55
N SER A 36 13.06 -14.77 -43.29
CA SER A 36 12.36 -14.13 -42.20
C SER A 36 12.42 -12.64 -42.50
N PHE A 37 11.26 -11.99 -42.53
CA PHE A 37 11.23 -10.53 -42.61
C PHE A 37 12.04 -9.99 -41.43
N GLU A 38 13.10 -9.23 -41.72
CA GLU A 38 13.84 -8.54 -40.69
C GLU A 38 12.90 -7.54 -40.02
N GLN A 39 12.86 -7.57 -38.68
CA GLN A 39 12.05 -6.67 -37.88
C GLN A 39 12.46 -5.22 -38.22
N GLY A 40 11.54 -4.46 -38.81
CA GLY A 40 11.79 -3.08 -39.28
C GLY A 40 12.02 -2.91 -40.78
N GLN A 41 12.09 -3.98 -41.60
CA GLN A 41 12.05 -3.82 -43.06
C GLN A 41 10.64 -3.41 -43.53
N ASP A 42 10.59 -2.61 -44.59
CA ASP A 42 9.35 -2.21 -45.25
C ASP A 42 8.66 -3.44 -45.85
N ILE A 43 7.70 -4.00 -45.12
CA ILE A 43 6.89 -5.10 -45.62
C ILE A 43 6.02 -4.56 -46.75
N LEU A 44 6.20 -5.11 -47.95
CA LEU A 44 5.46 -4.71 -49.14
C LEU A 44 3.96 -4.86 -48.88
N LYS A 45 3.19 -3.80 -49.18
CA LYS A 45 1.72 -3.72 -48.99
C LYS A 45 0.96 -4.93 -49.54
N ALA A 46 1.47 -5.58 -50.59
CA ALA A 46 0.84 -6.72 -51.24
C ALA A 46 0.99 -8.04 -50.46
N GLN A 47 1.86 -8.12 -49.45
CA GLN A 47 2.19 -9.36 -48.74
C GLN A 47 1.60 -9.47 -47.33
N MET A 48 1.02 -8.39 -46.79
CA MET A 48 0.28 -8.47 -45.52
C MET A 48 -1.20 -8.71 -45.75
N SER A 49 -1.74 -9.73 -45.08
CA SER A 49 -3.15 -9.76 -44.75
C SER A 49 -3.51 -8.48 -43.98
N PRO A 50 -4.60 -7.76 -44.32
CA PRO A 50 -5.03 -6.54 -43.64
C PRO A 50 -5.20 -6.65 -42.12
N ASN A 51 -5.21 -7.87 -41.56
CA ASN A 51 -5.39 -8.15 -40.13
C ASN A 51 -4.23 -8.96 -39.51
N TYR A 52 -3.01 -8.87 -40.07
CA TYR A 52 -1.88 -9.65 -39.56
C TYR A 52 -1.41 -9.15 -38.18
N THR A 53 -1.64 -9.95 -37.15
CA THR A 53 -1.13 -9.74 -35.79
C THR A 53 0.23 -10.41 -35.71
N ALA A 54 1.31 -9.64 -35.90
CA ALA A 54 2.67 -10.15 -35.81
C ALA A 54 3.16 -10.08 -34.35
N PRO A 55 3.97 -11.04 -33.89
CA PRO A 55 4.63 -10.93 -32.60
C PRO A 55 5.66 -9.78 -32.58
N ALA A 56 5.77 -9.11 -31.45
CA ALA A 56 6.60 -7.91 -31.29
C ALA A 56 7.88 -8.10 -30.47
N THR A 57 8.14 -9.31 -29.98
CA THR A 57 9.32 -9.56 -29.14
C THR A 57 10.56 -9.82 -29.98
N THR A 58 11.73 -9.41 -29.49
CA THR A 58 13.01 -9.71 -30.12
C THR A 58 13.45 -11.12 -29.71
N GLN A 59 13.37 -12.08 -30.63
CA GLN A 59 13.77 -13.46 -30.36
C GLN A 59 15.30 -13.61 -30.45
N VAL A 60 15.92 -14.09 -29.37
CA VAL A 60 17.32 -14.52 -29.37
C VAL A 60 17.34 -16.03 -29.47
N ARG A 61 17.93 -16.58 -30.54
CA ARG A 61 17.92 -18.03 -30.78
C ARG A 61 18.78 -18.81 -29.80
N GLY A 62 18.18 -19.83 -29.17
CA GLY A 62 18.93 -20.88 -28.47
C GLY A 62 19.50 -20.44 -27.12
N ALA A 63 19.02 -19.31 -26.60
CA ALA A 63 19.39 -18.80 -25.29
C ALA A 63 18.14 -18.68 -24.42
N TRP A 64 18.29 -18.97 -23.13
CA TRP A 64 17.23 -18.72 -22.17
C TRP A 64 17.12 -17.20 -21.94
N ASP A 65 16.02 -16.59 -22.35
CA ASP A 65 15.77 -15.16 -22.18
C ASP A 65 15.11 -14.87 -20.82
N PHE A 66 15.92 -14.92 -19.77
CA PHE A 66 15.53 -14.50 -18.42
C PHE A 66 15.98 -13.08 -18.13
N PHE A 67 15.15 -12.34 -17.39
CA PHE A 67 15.51 -11.04 -16.87
C PHE A 67 15.14 -10.91 -15.39
N VAL A 68 15.97 -10.18 -14.64
CA VAL A 68 15.72 -9.83 -13.25
C VAL A 68 15.57 -8.33 -13.15
N THR A 69 14.59 -7.89 -12.37
CA THR A 69 14.38 -6.48 -12.07
C THR A 69 14.53 -6.24 -10.57
N GLY A 70 15.11 -5.10 -10.22
CA GLY A 70 15.22 -4.65 -8.84
C GLY A 70 14.85 -3.18 -8.77
N SER A 71 14.07 -2.80 -7.77
CA SER A 71 13.75 -1.41 -7.50
C SER A 71 13.79 -1.15 -6.01
N PHE A 72 14.46 -0.06 -5.63
CA PHE A 72 14.36 0.52 -4.32
C PHE A 72 13.15 1.44 -4.28
N ILE A 73 12.37 1.36 -3.21
CA ILE A 73 11.14 2.12 -3.04
C ILE A 73 11.27 2.92 -1.75
N TYR A 74 10.93 4.19 -1.80
CA TYR A 74 10.73 5.01 -0.61
C TYR A 74 9.23 5.29 -0.47
N TRP A 75 8.62 4.81 0.61
CA TRP A 75 7.16 4.75 0.74
C TRP A 75 6.72 5.16 2.13
N GLN A 76 5.48 5.64 2.26
CA GLN A 76 4.90 6.05 3.53
C GLN A 76 3.48 5.45 3.62
N PRO A 77 3.19 4.55 4.57
CA PRO A 77 1.81 4.14 4.79
C PRO A 77 1.03 5.29 5.39
N THR A 78 -0.21 5.44 4.97
CA THR A 78 -1.18 6.34 5.59
C THR A 78 -2.45 5.55 5.88
N GLU A 79 -2.92 5.61 7.12
CA GLU A 79 -4.20 5.00 7.52
C GLU A 79 -5.01 6.02 8.31
N ASP A 80 -6.26 6.21 7.89
CA ASP A 80 -7.21 7.09 8.55
C ASP A 80 -7.77 6.43 9.82
N ASN A 81 -8.39 7.25 10.68
CA ASN A 81 -9.00 6.78 11.93
C ASN A 81 -7.98 6.27 12.96
N LEU A 82 -6.70 6.62 12.84
CA LEU A 82 -5.65 6.30 13.81
C LEU A 82 -5.44 7.38 14.87
N GLU A 83 -6.31 8.38 14.93
CA GLU A 83 -6.33 9.35 16.01
C GLU A 83 -6.39 8.65 17.38
N TYR A 84 -5.45 8.96 18.24
CA TYR A 84 -5.31 8.31 19.55
C TYR A 84 -5.65 9.22 20.73
N ALA A 85 -5.62 10.53 20.53
CA ALA A 85 -5.99 11.48 21.58
C ALA A 85 -6.71 12.69 20.99
N VAL A 86 -7.51 13.35 21.81
CA VAL A 86 -8.00 14.70 21.56
C VAL A 86 -7.39 15.62 22.59
N THR A 87 -6.72 16.68 22.14
CA THR A 87 -6.18 17.74 22.99
C THR A 87 -7.28 18.75 23.30
N ASN A 88 -7.67 18.87 24.56
CA ASN A 88 -8.62 19.90 24.99
C ASN A 88 -7.85 21.06 25.61
N LYS A 89 -7.82 22.22 24.95
CA LYS A 89 -7.08 23.40 25.44
C LYS A 89 -7.79 24.16 26.56
N ASN A 90 -9.06 23.86 26.83
CA ASN A 90 -9.92 24.62 27.73
C ASN A 90 -10.40 23.79 28.94
N TYR A 91 -9.79 22.63 29.19
CA TYR A 91 -10.28 21.72 30.20
C TYR A 91 -9.69 22.01 31.58
N GLN A 92 -10.53 22.53 32.49
CA GLN A 92 -10.16 22.77 33.89
C GLN A 92 -11.17 22.13 34.87
N GLY A 93 -11.66 20.91 34.58
CA GLY A 93 -12.70 20.29 35.42
C GLY A 93 -12.72 18.75 35.41
N THR A 94 -13.71 18.16 36.08
CA THR A 94 -14.05 16.73 36.02
C THR A 94 -15.20 16.55 35.03
N ILE A 95 -15.14 15.61 34.07
CA ILE A 95 -16.26 15.37 33.15
C ILE A 95 -17.24 14.56 33.98
N ALA A 96 -18.09 15.27 34.72
CA ALA A 96 -19.20 14.66 35.40
C ALA A 96 -20.19 14.21 34.32
N LEU A 97 -20.17 12.91 34.01
CA LEU A 97 -21.32 12.25 33.41
C LEU A 97 -22.43 12.32 34.45
N ASN A 98 -23.24 13.39 34.40
CA ASN A 98 -24.43 13.52 35.24
C ASN A 98 -25.43 12.43 34.83
N SER A 99 -25.32 11.26 35.45
CA SER A 99 -26.22 10.13 35.29
C SER A 99 -27.44 10.24 36.20
N THR A 100 -27.99 11.45 36.36
CA THR A 100 -29.25 11.65 37.09
C THR A 100 -30.31 11.99 36.06
N ALA A 101 -31.19 11.02 35.81
CA ALA A 101 -32.35 11.02 34.90
C ALA A 101 -32.08 10.65 33.42
N GLY A 102 -32.11 9.34 33.13
CA GLY A 102 -32.80 8.73 31.97
C GLY A 102 -32.35 9.01 30.54
N ASN A 103 -31.56 10.05 30.28
CA ASN A 103 -31.02 10.44 28.98
C ASN A 103 -29.70 11.18 29.23
N GLY A 104 -28.64 10.44 29.58
CA GLY A 104 -27.30 10.97 29.81
C GLY A 104 -26.65 11.43 28.50
N ALA A 105 -27.13 12.54 27.95
CA ALA A 105 -26.45 13.23 26.86
C ALA A 105 -25.20 13.92 27.41
N LEU A 106 -24.03 13.63 26.81
CA LEU A 106 -22.82 14.42 26.99
C LEU A 106 -23.12 15.87 26.57
N THR A 107 -23.40 16.76 27.53
CA THR A 107 -23.79 18.16 27.29
C THR A 107 -22.61 19.09 27.05
N SER A 108 -21.37 18.62 27.16
CA SER A 108 -20.19 19.37 26.77
C SER A 108 -19.46 18.63 25.65
N GLY A 109 -19.61 19.11 24.41
CA GLY A 109 -18.87 18.58 23.27
C GLY A 109 -17.38 18.71 23.54
N ILE A 110 -16.65 17.60 23.46
CA ILE A 110 -15.19 17.61 23.52
C ILE A 110 -14.72 18.45 22.34
N THR A 111 -14.32 19.69 22.63
CA THR A 111 -13.80 20.63 21.63
C THR A 111 -12.29 20.60 21.74
N GLY A 112 -11.63 20.04 20.74
CA GLY A 112 -10.19 19.83 20.78
C GLY A 112 -9.60 19.42 19.44
N ASN A 113 -8.27 19.51 19.34
CA ASN A 113 -7.55 19.06 18.15
C ASN A 113 -7.26 17.56 18.27
N TRP A 114 -7.63 16.81 17.23
CA TRP A 114 -7.30 15.40 17.11
C TRP A 114 -5.80 15.23 16.93
N VAL A 115 -5.21 14.38 17.75
CA VAL A 115 -3.81 13.98 17.66
C VAL A 115 -3.73 12.76 16.77
N LYS A 116 -3.10 12.93 15.62
CA LYS A 116 -2.92 11.89 14.60
C LYS A 116 -1.59 11.18 14.76
N GLN A 117 -1.53 9.95 14.25
CA GLN A 117 -0.28 9.25 14.05
C GLN A 117 0.56 9.99 13.01
N ASP A 118 1.80 10.30 13.35
CA ASP A 118 2.78 10.79 12.39
C ASP A 118 3.41 9.61 11.67
N PHE A 119 3.43 9.67 10.34
CA PHE A 119 3.94 8.63 9.47
C PHE A 119 5.19 9.14 8.79
N GLN A 120 6.24 8.32 8.77
CA GLN A 120 7.49 8.67 8.12
C GLN A 120 7.71 7.82 6.88
N PHE A 121 8.42 8.35 5.91
CA PHE A 121 8.85 7.55 4.78
C PHE A 121 9.85 6.49 5.25
N GLN A 122 9.70 5.29 4.71
CA GLN A 122 10.54 4.13 4.98
C GLN A 122 11.06 3.55 3.67
N PRO A 123 12.23 2.91 3.69
CA PRO A 123 12.71 2.14 2.56
C PRO A 123 11.90 0.85 2.39
N GLY A 124 11.84 0.40 1.16
CA GLY A 124 11.25 -0.86 0.72
C GLY A 124 11.95 -1.32 -0.55
N PHE A 125 11.67 -2.55 -0.96
CA PHE A 125 12.24 -3.09 -2.19
C PHE A 125 11.24 -3.91 -2.96
N LYS A 126 11.51 -4.02 -4.25
CA LYS A 126 10.76 -4.80 -5.19
C LYS A 126 11.75 -5.57 -6.05
N VAL A 127 11.49 -6.86 -6.21
CA VAL A 127 12.29 -7.75 -7.05
C VAL A 127 11.35 -8.46 -8.00
N GLY A 128 11.72 -8.47 -9.27
CA GLY A 128 11.00 -9.19 -10.31
C GLY A 128 11.90 -10.18 -11.03
N LEU A 129 11.29 -11.25 -11.50
CA LEU A 129 11.89 -12.26 -12.36
C LEU A 129 10.95 -12.47 -13.53
N GLY A 130 11.48 -12.41 -14.75
CA GLY A 130 10.72 -12.69 -15.95
C GLY A 130 11.45 -13.58 -16.93
N MET A 131 10.68 -14.16 -17.83
CA MET A 131 11.16 -15.03 -18.89
C MET A 131 10.34 -14.76 -20.16
N ASN A 132 11.02 -14.62 -21.29
CA ASN A 132 10.37 -14.60 -22.60
C ASN A 132 10.45 -16.01 -23.20
N SER A 133 9.30 -16.54 -23.62
CA SER A 133 9.18 -17.82 -24.29
C SER A 133 9.37 -17.64 -25.79
N GLU A 134 10.28 -18.42 -26.38
CA GLU A 134 10.42 -18.52 -27.84
C GLU A 134 9.15 -19.06 -28.50
N HIS A 135 8.35 -19.85 -27.76
CA HIS A 135 7.08 -20.38 -28.25
C HIS A 135 5.98 -19.32 -28.12
N ASP A 136 5.50 -18.82 -29.26
CA ASP A 136 4.38 -17.87 -29.41
C ASP A 136 4.57 -16.49 -28.75
N ASP A 137 5.79 -16.11 -28.36
CA ASP A 137 6.12 -14.78 -27.82
C ASP A 137 5.35 -14.43 -26.53
N TRP A 138 5.06 -15.46 -25.74
CA TRP A 138 4.55 -15.27 -24.38
C TRP A 138 5.67 -14.82 -23.47
N ASP A 139 5.37 -13.86 -22.61
CA ASP A 139 6.25 -13.44 -21.53
C ASP A 139 5.59 -13.72 -20.19
N VAL A 140 6.38 -14.22 -19.25
CA VAL A 140 5.95 -14.50 -17.87
C VAL A 140 6.76 -13.60 -16.95
N PHE A 141 6.08 -12.96 -16.00
CA PHE A 141 6.71 -12.05 -15.05
C PHE A 141 6.14 -12.24 -13.65
N ALA A 142 7.01 -12.47 -12.68
CA ALA A 142 6.69 -12.52 -11.26
C ALA A 142 7.39 -11.35 -10.55
N GLU A 143 6.68 -10.65 -9.67
CA GLU A 143 7.20 -9.52 -8.91
C GLU A 143 6.79 -9.63 -7.45
N TYR A 144 7.77 -9.55 -6.56
CA TYR A 144 7.56 -9.48 -5.12
C TYR A 144 7.95 -8.09 -4.60
N THR A 145 7.02 -7.46 -3.88
CA THR A 145 7.23 -6.16 -3.23
C THR A 145 7.17 -6.35 -1.72
N TRP A 146 8.22 -5.90 -1.04
CA TRP A 146 8.39 -5.99 0.40
C TRP A 146 8.44 -4.58 1.00
N LEU A 147 7.46 -4.28 1.86
CA LEU A 147 7.30 -2.98 2.51
C LEU A 147 7.16 -3.20 4.03
N ARG A 148 7.95 -2.48 4.82
CA ARG A 148 7.92 -2.51 6.30
C ARG A 148 7.94 -1.09 6.86
N ASP A 149 6.97 -0.80 7.71
CA ASP A 149 6.88 0.49 8.40
C ASP A 149 6.76 0.30 9.91
N ARG A 150 7.39 1.23 10.62
CA ARG A 150 7.26 1.42 12.05
C ARG A 150 7.18 2.92 12.30
N SER A 151 5.98 3.36 12.62
CA SER A 151 5.69 4.74 12.97
C SER A 151 5.47 4.85 14.49
N HIS A 152 6.03 5.90 15.09
CA HIS A 152 5.97 6.16 16.52
C HIS A 152 5.61 7.62 16.76
N SER A 153 4.60 7.87 17.58
CA SER A 153 4.19 9.22 17.95
C SER A 153 3.93 9.29 19.44
N THR A 154 4.41 10.36 20.06
CA THR A 154 4.17 10.65 21.47
C THR A 154 3.70 12.08 21.60
N THR A 155 2.64 12.29 22.37
CA THR A 155 2.10 13.61 22.68
C THR A 155 1.98 13.78 24.18
N ASN A 156 2.38 14.95 24.66
CA ASN A 156 2.27 15.36 26.05
C ASN A 156 1.23 16.47 26.17
N GLY A 157 0.32 16.35 27.15
CA GLY A 157 -0.62 17.40 27.52
C GLY A 157 0.04 18.45 28.43
N PRO A 158 -0.36 19.73 28.34
CA PRO A 158 0.18 20.81 29.14
C PRO A 158 -0.33 20.75 30.59
N ILE A 159 0.17 19.78 31.36
CA ILE A 159 0.02 19.67 32.83
C ILE A 159 -1.46 19.61 33.31
N THR A 160 -1.84 18.43 33.83
CA THR A 160 -3.19 18.11 34.35
C THR A 160 -4.24 17.80 33.29
N GLY A 161 -4.03 16.71 32.55
CA GLY A 161 -5.15 15.96 31.99
C GLY A 161 -5.94 16.66 30.88
N ASP A 162 -5.29 16.90 29.75
CA ASP A 162 -5.95 17.46 28.56
C ASP A 162 -6.01 16.48 27.39
N LEU A 163 -5.41 15.29 27.52
CA LEU A 163 -5.47 14.26 26.49
C LEU A 163 -6.61 13.32 26.82
N VAL A 164 -7.71 13.46 26.08
CA VAL A 164 -8.81 12.49 26.13
C VAL A 164 -8.45 11.32 25.22
N ALA A 165 -8.34 10.12 25.78
CA ALA A 165 -8.10 8.91 25.00
C ALA A 165 -9.29 8.63 24.08
N THR A 166 -9.03 8.36 22.80
CA THR A 166 -10.05 7.98 21.81
C THR A 166 -10.33 6.48 21.82
N ARG A 167 -9.47 5.71 22.50
CA ARG A 167 -9.48 4.24 22.52
C ARG A 167 -9.32 3.72 23.93
N GLY A 168 -10.19 2.79 24.32
CA GLY A 168 -10.24 2.21 25.66
C GLY A 168 -10.94 3.17 26.64
N PHE A 169 -12.08 2.73 27.17
CA PHE A 169 -12.80 3.43 28.23
C PHE A 169 -12.50 2.75 29.57
N ALA A 170 -12.21 3.53 30.61
CA ALA A 170 -12.18 3.04 31.97
C ALA A 170 -13.59 3.25 32.53
N VAL A 171 -14.10 2.20 33.15
CA VAL A 171 -15.34 2.23 33.91
C VAL A 171 -14.92 2.23 35.37
N ASN A 172 -15.49 3.14 36.17
CA ASN A 172 -15.23 3.12 37.60
C ASN A 172 -15.91 1.91 38.27
N SER A 173 -15.64 1.66 39.54
CA SER A 173 -16.25 0.55 40.30
C SER A 173 -17.78 0.65 40.44
N SER A 174 -18.38 1.83 40.19
CA SER A 174 -19.83 2.03 40.17
C SER A 174 -20.47 1.83 38.80
N GLY A 175 -19.72 1.38 37.77
CA GLY A 175 -20.25 1.17 36.42
C GLY A 175 -20.43 2.45 35.59
N THR A 176 -20.01 3.61 36.12
CA THR A 176 -20.06 4.90 35.45
C THR A 176 -18.80 5.07 34.59
N ALA A 177 -18.98 5.36 33.30
CA ALA A 177 -17.87 5.78 32.46
C ALA A 177 -17.27 7.07 33.06
N VAL A 178 -15.95 7.19 33.08
CA VAL A 178 -15.26 8.42 33.47
C VAL A 178 -14.44 8.86 32.28
N ALA A 179 -14.35 10.17 32.05
CA ALA A 179 -13.49 10.68 31.00
C ALA A 179 -12.04 10.24 31.26
N ASN A 180 -11.52 9.49 30.31
CA ASN A 180 -10.19 8.92 30.35
C ASN A 180 -9.16 9.96 29.95
N VAL A 181 -8.78 10.73 30.95
CA VAL A 181 -7.92 11.88 30.80
C VAL A 181 -6.49 11.51 31.22
N TYR A 182 -5.54 11.70 30.31
CA TYR A 182 -4.15 11.33 30.48
C TYR A 182 -3.20 12.51 30.27
N GLN A 183 -1.98 12.38 30.78
CA GLN A 183 -0.92 13.38 30.63
C GLN A 183 -0.06 13.08 29.40
N THR A 184 0.22 11.81 29.16
CA THR A 184 1.04 11.37 28.02
C THR A 184 0.28 10.28 27.27
N ALA A 185 0.28 10.40 25.95
CA ALA A 185 -0.25 9.38 25.06
C ALA A 185 0.82 9.03 24.03
N THR A 186 1.10 7.74 23.89
CA THR A 186 2.09 7.20 22.95
C THR A 186 1.40 6.17 22.07
N GLN A 187 1.53 6.32 20.75
CA GLN A 187 1.04 5.38 19.77
C GLN A 187 2.20 4.85 18.93
N THR A 188 2.21 3.55 18.71
CA THR A 188 3.14 2.86 17.81
C THR A 188 2.33 2.04 16.83
N PHE A 189 2.56 2.29 15.55
CA PHE A 189 1.93 1.58 14.46
C PHE A 189 3.02 0.84 13.67
N ASN A 190 2.85 -0.47 13.52
CA ASN A 190 3.70 -1.28 12.64
C ASN A 190 2.84 -1.80 11.49
N CYS A 191 3.31 -1.64 10.26
CA CYS A 191 2.66 -2.18 9.07
C CYS A 191 3.66 -3.01 8.26
N ASN A 192 3.34 -4.28 8.09
CA ASN A 192 4.06 -5.20 7.23
C ASN A 192 3.19 -5.49 6.01
N PHE A 193 3.62 -5.03 4.85
CA PHE A 193 2.91 -5.21 3.59
C PHE A 193 3.77 -6.03 2.63
N ASP A 194 3.21 -7.12 2.12
CA ASP A 194 3.81 -8.01 1.15
C ASP A 194 2.86 -8.14 -0.05
N LEU A 195 3.38 -7.93 -1.25
CA LEU A 195 2.61 -8.03 -2.50
C LEU A 195 3.36 -8.94 -3.46
N LEU A 196 2.66 -9.96 -3.96
CA LEU A 196 3.14 -10.86 -5.01
C LEU A 196 2.26 -10.68 -6.25
N ASN A 197 2.89 -10.34 -7.37
CA ASN A 197 2.26 -10.29 -8.67
C ASN A 197 2.81 -11.42 -9.53
N PHE A 198 1.93 -12.13 -10.22
CA PHE A 198 2.28 -13.02 -11.30
C PHE A 198 1.49 -12.59 -12.54
N GLU A 199 2.16 -12.45 -13.68
CA GLU A 199 1.58 -11.97 -14.92
C GLU A 199 2.11 -12.80 -16.09
N MET A 200 1.24 -13.10 -17.04
CA MET A 200 1.56 -13.73 -18.31
C MET A 200 0.94 -12.89 -19.42
N GLY A 201 1.78 -12.43 -20.34
CA GLY A 201 1.39 -11.53 -21.42
C GLY A 201 1.90 -11.98 -22.77
N ARG A 202 1.37 -11.36 -23.81
CA ARG A 202 1.86 -11.52 -25.18
C ARG A 202 1.91 -10.16 -25.86
N SER A 203 3.05 -9.82 -26.44
CA SER A 203 3.21 -8.57 -27.19
C SER A 203 2.91 -8.80 -28.67
N CYS A 204 1.98 -8.02 -29.23
CA CYS A 204 1.63 -8.08 -30.65
C CYS A 204 1.57 -6.70 -31.30
N TYR A 205 1.89 -6.65 -32.59
CA TYR A 205 1.72 -5.46 -33.41
C TYR A 205 0.27 -5.31 -33.86
N LEU A 206 -0.29 -4.12 -33.64
CA LEU A 206 -1.57 -3.69 -34.17
C LEU A 206 -1.32 -2.62 -35.24
N GLY A 207 -1.05 -3.07 -36.46
CA GLY A 207 -0.65 -2.20 -37.57
C GLY A 207 0.84 -1.84 -37.55
N ARG A 208 1.19 -0.68 -38.12
CA ARG A 208 2.60 -0.26 -38.31
C ARG A 208 3.22 0.47 -37.13
N ALA A 209 2.40 1.19 -36.35
CA ALA A 209 2.90 2.15 -35.36
C ALA A 209 2.53 1.80 -33.92
N LEU A 210 1.71 0.76 -33.70
CA LEU A 210 1.19 0.44 -32.37
C LEU A 210 1.57 -1.00 -32.02
N THR A 211 2.23 -1.16 -30.88
CA THR A 211 2.44 -2.45 -30.22
C THR A 211 1.53 -2.51 -29.00
N VAL A 212 0.82 -3.62 -28.83
CA VAL A 212 -0.03 -3.87 -27.66
C VAL A 212 0.44 -5.13 -26.95
N ARG A 213 0.41 -5.13 -25.61
CA ARG A 213 0.69 -6.29 -24.78
C ARG A 213 -0.47 -6.50 -23.80
N PRO A 214 -1.52 -7.23 -24.21
CA PRO A 214 -2.47 -7.77 -23.25
C PRO A 214 -1.78 -8.78 -22.34
N ALA A 215 -2.12 -8.75 -21.05
CA ALA A 215 -1.63 -9.70 -20.08
C ALA A 215 -2.69 -10.03 -19.03
N VAL A 216 -2.65 -11.26 -18.54
CA VAL A 216 -3.49 -11.78 -17.46
C VAL A 216 -2.61 -12.25 -16.33
N GLY A 217 -3.10 -12.17 -15.11
CA GLY A 217 -2.29 -12.48 -13.96
C GLY A 217 -3.09 -12.68 -12.70
N VAL A 218 -2.37 -12.96 -11.62
CA VAL A 218 -2.89 -13.07 -10.27
C VAL A 218 -2.07 -12.16 -9.38
N ARG A 219 -2.75 -11.46 -8.47
CA ARG A 219 -2.14 -10.63 -7.44
C ARG A 219 -2.53 -11.18 -6.08
N GLY A 220 -1.54 -11.41 -5.22
CA GLY A 220 -1.70 -11.70 -3.81
C GLY A 220 -1.18 -10.55 -2.95
N THR A 221 -1.90 -10.19 -1.90
CA THR A 221 -1.43 -9.27 -0.86
C THR A 221 -1.55 -9.90 0.51
N LEU A 222 -0.58 -9.63 1.38
CA LEU A 222 -0.63 -9.91 2.80
C LEU A 222 -0.33 -8.61 3.55
N ILE A 223 -1.21 -8.24 4.46
CA ILE A 223 -1.10 -7.03 5.26
C ILE A 223 -1.19 -7.44 6.72
N ARG A 224 -0.17 -7.09 7.51
CA ARG A 224 -0.17 -7.30 8.96
C ARG A 224 0.05 -5.96 9.64
N GLN A 225 -0.93 -5.52 10.40
CA GLN A 225 -0.89 -4.26 11.12
C GLN A 225 -0.93 -4.54 12.61
N LYS A 226 -0.09 -3.81 13.37
CA LYS A 226 -0.11 -3.84 14.83
C LYS A 226 -0.13 -2.41 15.35
N LEU A 227 -1.22 -2.09 16.04
CA LEU A 227 -1.41 -0.84 16.74
C LEU A 227 -1.19 -1.06 18.23
N HIS A 228 -0.34 -0.24 18.83
CA HIS A 228 -0.11 -0.23 20.26
C HIS A 228 -0.20 1.20 20.77
N THR A 229 -1.15 1.46 21.65
CA THR A 229 -1.34 2.77 22.27
C THR A 229 -1.22 2.65 23.78
N VAL A 230 -0.39 3.48 24.39
CA VAL A 230 -0.18 3.56 25.83
C VAL A 230 -0.55 4.95 26.28
N TYR A 231 -1.40 5.03 27.29
CA TYR A 231 -1.74 6.27 27.96
C TYR A 231 -1.22 6.23 29.39
N VAL A 232 -0.62 7.32 29.85
CA VAL A 232 -0.03 7.44 31.18
C VAL A 232 -0.55 8.71 31.85
N ASN A 233 -0.94 8.57 33.10
CA ASN A 233 -1.26 9.67 33.98
C ASN A 233 -0.37 9.57 35.23
N ASN A 234 0.62 10.44 35.34
CA ASN A 234 1.56 10.45 36.47
C ASN A 234 0.99 11.18 37.70
N ASN A 235 -0.09 11.96 37.52
CA ASN A 235 -0.78 12.66 38.60
C ASN A 235 -1.95 11.80 39.05
N ILE A 236 -1.69 10.87 39.98
CA ILE A 236 -2.75 10.13 40.66
C ILE A 236 -3.50 11.13 41.55
N VAL A 237 -4.60 11.68 41.03
CA VAL A 237 -5.55 12.40 41.88
C VAL A 237 -6.25 11.36 42.73
N ILE A 238 -6.04 11.41 44.04
CA ILE A 238 -6.71 10.56 45.02
C ILE A 238 -8.23 10.73 44.81
N ASN A 239 -8.96 9.62 44.58
CA ASN A 239 -10.37 9.52 44.16
C ASN A 239 -10.69 9.64 42.65
N SER A 240 -9.69 9.71 41.76
CA SER A 240 -9.94 9.57 40.33
C SER A 240 -10.02 8.09 39.94
N ALA A 241 -11.11 7.69 39.29
CA ALA A 241 -11.28 6.35 38.75
C ALA A 241 -10.45 6.08 37.46
N VAL A 242 -9.62 7.04 37.04
CA VAL A 242 -8.77 6.90 35.86
C VAL A 242 -7.53 6.08 36.22
N PRO A 243 -7.27 4.94 35.54
CA PRO A 243 -6.05 4.16 35.75
C PRO A 243 -4.80 5.00 35.46
N GLY A 244 -3.78 4.93 36.32
CA GLY A 244 -2.50 5.63 36.09
C GLY A 244 -1.80 5.20 34.79
N LYS A 245 -2.16 4.05 34.23
CA LYS A 245 -1.74 3.58 32.91
C LYS A 245 -2.87 2.80 32.23
N ALA A 246 -3.15 3.12 30.98
CA ALA A 246 -4.01 2.32 30.11
C ALA A 246 -3.23 1.88 28.88
N THR A 247 -3.50 0.68 28.40
CA THR A 247 -2.82 0.12 27.22
C THR A 247 -3.84 -0.53 26.31
N TYR A 248 -3.81 -0.13 25.04
CA TYR A 248 -4.63 -0.68 23.98
C TYR A 248 -3.73 -1.34 22.94
N GLN A 249 -4.08 -2.55 22.53
CA GLN A 249 -3.41 -3.28 21.48
C GLN A 249 -4.43 -3.78 20.46
N GLY A 250 -4.21 -3.44 19.20
CA GLY A 250 -5.05 -3.87 18.07
C GLY A 250 -4.18 -4.58 17.05
N TRP A 251 -4.57 -5.78 16.65
CA TRP A 251 -3.84 -6.60 15.68
C TRP A 251 -4.76 -6.87 14.52
N ASN A 252 -4.32 -6.58 13.31
CA ASN A 252 -5.08 -6.84 12.09
C ASN A 252 -4.24 -7.66 11.13
N HIS A 253 -4.84 -8.72 10.61
CA HIS A 253 -4.24 -9.58 9.60
C HIS A 253 -5.24 -9.68 8.46
N SER A 254 -4.88 -9.14 7.31
CA SER A 254 -5.69 -9.24 6.12
C SER A 254 -4.86 -9.79 4.96
N TRP A 255 -5.55 -10.46 4.06
CA TRP A 255 -4.97 -10.99 2.84
C TRP A 255 -5.99 -10.82 1.72
N SER A 256 -5.50 -10.69 0.50
CA SER A 256 -6.35 -10.73 -0.67
C SER A 256 -5.65 -11.46 -1.80
N VAL A 257 -6.44 -12.14 -2.63
CA VAL A 257 -5.99 -12.70 -3.89
C VAL A 257 -7.02 -12.33 -4.94
N GLY A 258 -6.55 -11.90 -6.10
CA GLY A 258 -7.45 -11.48 -7.17
C GLY A 258 -6.83 -11.61 -8.55
N PRO A 259 -7.67 -11.76 -9.59
CA PRO A 259 -7.21 -11.69 -10.96
C PRO A 259 -6.71 -10.28 -11.28
N ARG A 260 -5.74 -10.20 -12.19
CA ARG A 260 -5.17 -8.96 -12.71
C ARG A 260 -5.23 -9.01 -14.23
N PHE A 261 -5.64 -7.90 -14.83
CA PHE A 261 -5.59 -7.69 -16.27
C PHE A 261 -4.69 -6.47 -16.51
N SER A 262 -3.76 -6.59 -17.45
CA SER A 262 -2.89 -5.50 -17.87
C SER A 262 -2.96 -5.34 -19.38
N PHE A 263 -2.83 -4.10 -19.84
CA PHE A 263 -2.86 -3.75 -21.25
C PHE A 263 -1.85 -2.63 -21.48
N ASN A 264 -0.68 -2.98 -22.01
CA ASN A 264 0.36 -2.00 -22.31
C ASN A 264 0.31 -1.65 -23.79
N THR A 265 0.48 -0.38 -24.13
CA THR A 265 0.54 0.10 -25.51
C THR A 265 1.81 0.92 -25.72
N ASN A 266 2.46 0.75 -26.87
CA ASN A 266 3.61 1.52 -27.27
C ASN A 266 3.40 2.05 -28.70
N TRP A 267 3.54 3.36 -28.87
CA TRP A 267 3.38 4.05 -30.15
C TRP A 267 4.75 4.44 -30.69
N LEU A 268 5.07 3.94 -31.88
CA LEU A 268 6.23 4.35 -32.66
C LEU A 268 5.87 5.64 -33.40
N MET A 269 6.15 6.79 -32.77
CA MET A 269 6.01 8.11 -33.39
C MET A 269 7.35 8.50 -34.01
N GLY A 270 7.55 8.15 -35.27
CA GLY A 270 8.76 8.48 -36.01
C GLY A 270 8.89 7.63 -37.27
N GLY A 271 8.67 8.26 -38.42
CA GLY A 271 8.94 7.73 -39.75
C GLY A 271 9.63 8.81 -40.57
#